data_AF-A0A2T4WT83-F1
#
_entry.id   AF-A0A2T4WT83-F1
#
_cell.length_a   1.000
_cell.length_b   1.000
_cell.length_c   1.000
_cell.angle_alpha   90.00
_cell.angle_beta   90.00
_cell.angle_gamma   90.00
#
_symmetry.space_group_name_H-M   'P 1'
#
loop_
_entity.id
_entity.type
_entity.pdbx_description
1 polymer ?
#
loop_
_entity_poly.entity_id
_entity_poly.type
_entity_poly.pdbx_seq_one_letter_code
_entity_poly.pdbx_strand_id
1 'polypeptide(L)' 'MEKEKSFAYYIAIGSAIGTSLGITIGTVIGSVQNNVGNGVALGVSFGAAIGVIIGVVLNAIYNYQETKK' A
#
# COMPACT_ATOMS: atom_id res chain seq x y z
N MET A 1 -18.45 -19.78 -8.38
CA MET A 1 -17.23 -20.00 -7.57
C MET A 1 -16.34 -18.75 -7.58
N GLU A 2 -16.92 -17.54 -7.58
CA GLU A 2 -16.24 -16.34 -8.13
C GLU A 2 -16.21 -15.11 -7.22
N LYS A 3 -16.46 -15.24 -5.90
CA LYS A 3 -16.67 -14.05 -5.06
C LYS A 3 -15.92 -13.94 -3.75
N GLU A 4 -15.09 -14.89 -3.36
CA GLU A 4 -14.20 -14.66 -2.21
C GLU A 4 -12.87 -14.12 -2.71
N LYS A 5 -12.83 -12.81 -3.00
CA LYS A 5 -11.55 -12.11 -3.06
C LYS A 5 -10.90 -12.24 -1.69
N SER A 6 -9.94 -13.15 -1.58
CA SER A 6 -9.26 -13.46 -0.33
C SER A 6 -8.68 -12.20 0.31
N PHE A 7 -8.65 -12.14 1.64
CA PHE A 7 -7.95 -11.08 2.38
C PHE A 7 -6.53 -10.83 1.83
N ALA A 8 -5.84 -11.91 1.43
CA ALA A 8 -4.52 -11.84 0.80
C ALA A 8 -4.50 -11.03 -0.51
N TYR A 9 -5.59 -11.05 -1.30
CA TYR A 9 -5.70 -10.29 -2.55
C TYR A 9 -5.68 -8.78 -2.29
N TYR A 10 -6.45 -8.30 -1.31
CA TYR A 10 -6.48 -6.88 -0.96
C TYR A 10 -5.18 -6.42 -0.31
N ILE A 11 -4.57 -7.26 0.52
CA ILE A 11 -3.23 -7.02 1.06
C ILE A 11 -2.19 -6.90 -0.06
N ALA A 12 -2.22 -7.79 -1.06
CA ALA A 12 -1.29 -7.73 -2.18
C ALA A 12 -1.46 -6.43 -2.99
N ILE A 13 -2.70 -6.03 -3.28
CA ILE A 13 -2.99 -4.75 -3.96
C ILE A 13 -2.49 -3.57 -3.14
N GLY A 14 -2.87 -3.53 -1.86
CA GLY A 14 -2.47 -2.45 -0.96
C GLY A 14 -0.95 -2.33 -0.85
N SER A 15 -0.26 -3.46 -0.65
CA SER A 15 1.20 -3.53 -0.56
C SER A 15 1.90 -3.06 -1.85
N ALA A 16 1.39 -3.46 -3.02
CA ALA A 16 1.94 -3.02 -4.31
C ALA A 16 1.77 -1.50 -4.51
N ILE A 17 0.59 -0.95 -4.21
CA ILE A 17 0.33 0.49 -4.28
C ILE A 17 1.20 1.24 -3.28
N GLY A 18 1.23 0.81 -2.03
CA GLY A 18 2.00 1.45 -0.97
C GLY A 18 3.49 1.46 -1.25
N THR A 19 4.07 0.32 -1.65
CA THR A 19 5.50 0.22 -1.96
C THR A 19 5.88 1.07 -3.17
N SER A 20 5.11 1.03 -4.26
CA SER A 20 5.40 1.83 -5.46
C SER A 20 5.33 3.34 -5.20
N LEU A 21 4.31 3.80 -4.46
CA LEU A 21 4.20 5.19 -4.02
C LEU A 21 5.35 5.57 -3.08
N GLY A 22 5.65 4.70 -2.12
CA GLY A 22 6.75 4.87 -1.17
C GLY A 22 8.09 5.08 -1.84
N ILE A 23 8.46 4.22 -2.80
CA ILE A 23 9.69 4.35 -3.59
C ILE A 23 9.70 5.66 -4.37
N THR A 24 8.61 6.00 -5.05
CA THR A 24 8.53 7.21 -5.88
C THR A 24 8.70 8.47 -5.04
N ILE A 25 7.93 8.59 -3.95
CA ILE A 25 7.98 9.74 -3.04
C ILE A 25 9.34 9.80 -2.33
N GLY A 26 9.82 8.66 -1.83
CA GLY A 26 11.12 8.55 -1.17
C GLY A 26 12.29 8.95 -2.07
N THR A 27 12.25 8.56 -3.34
CA THR A 27 13.25 8.96 -4.34
C THR A 27 13.24 10.48 -4.54
N VAL A 28 12.07 11.10 -4.68
CA VAL A 28 11.94 12.56 -4.85
C VAL A 28 12.46 13.28 -3.61
N ILE A 29 12.03 12.87 -2.42
CA ILE A 29 12.47 13.47 -1.14
C ILE A 29 13.99 13.33 -0.98
N GLY A 30 14.52 12.13 -1.23
CA GLY A 30 15.94 11.87 -1.14
C GLY A 30 16.76 12.65 -2.17
N SER A 31 16.24 12.83 -3.38
CA SER A 31 16.86 13.69 -4.41
C SER A 31 16.96 15.15 -3.95
N VAL A 32 15.87 15.70 -3.39
CA VAL A 32 15.85 17.07 -2.85
C VAL A 32 16.81 17.24 -1.66
N GLN A 33 16.98 16.21 -0.83
CA GLN A 33 17.90 16.22 0.31
C GLN A 33 19.34 15.83 -0.06
N ASN A 34 19.64 15.60 -1.34
CA ASN A 34 20.93 15.10 -1.81
C ASN A 34 21.36 13.78 -1.12
N ASN A 35 20.37 12.97 -0.69
CA ASN A 35 20.51 11.69 -0.03
C ASN A 35 19.40 10.72 -0.47
N VAL A 36 19.51 10.26 -1.72
CA VAL A 36 18.53 9.35 -2.34
C VAL A 36 18.40 8.05 -1.57
N GLY A 37 19.50 7.51 -1.04
CA GLY A 37 19.50 6.25 -0.29
C GLY A 37 18.60 6.29 0.95
N ASN A 38 18.74 7.34 1.77
CA ASN A 38 17.88 7.51 2.94
C ASN A 38 16.42 7.79 2.56
N GLY A 39 16.20 8.64 1.54
CA GLY A 39 14.86 8.94 1.05
C GLY A 39 14.11 7.69 0.57
N VAL A 40 14.76 6.82 -0.21
CA VAL A 40 14.18 5.55 -0.68
C VAL A 40 13.94 4.59 0.48
N ALA A 41 14.86 4.44 1.43
CA ALA A 41 14.67 3.56 2.59
C ALA A 41 13.46 3.98 3.45
N LEU A 42 13.33 5.29 3.72
CA LEU A 42 12.15 5.84 4.41
C LEU A 42 10.89 5.66 3.55
N GLY A 43 10.97 5.95 2.26
CA GLY A 43 9.87 5.78 1.32
C GLY A 43 9.33 4.35 1.29
N VAL A 44 10.20 3.35 1.17
CA VAL A 44 9.81 1.92 1.16
C VAL A 44 9.17 1.52 2.49
N SER A 45 9.75 1.91 3.63
CA SER A 45 9.21 1.54 4.94
C SER A 45 7.84 2.15 5.20
N PHE A 46 7.67 3.45 4.96
CA PHE A 46 6.36 4.11 5.07
C PHE A 46 5.37 3.60 4.03
N GLY A 47 5.82 3.42 2.79
CA GLY A 47 5.00 2.91 1.70
C GLY A 47 4.45 1.52 1.99
N ALA A 48 5.28 0.60 2.49
CA ALA A 48 4.84 -0.74 2.87
C ALA A 48 3.80 -0.71 4.01
N ALA A 49 4.03 0.10 5.05
CA ALA A 49 3.09 0.24 6.17
C ALA A 49 1.73 0.80 5.71
N ILE A 50 1.74 1.89 4.92
CA ILE A 50 0.53 2.47 4.33
C ILE A 50 -0.15 1.45 3.41
N GLY A 51 0.61 0.70 2.62
CA GLY A 51 0.08 -0.31 1.72
C GLY A 51 -0.70 -1.42 2.45
N VAL A 52 -0.18 -1.91 3.57
CA VAL A 52 -0.90 -2.89 4.41
C VAL A 52 -2.21 -2.29 4.94
N ILE A 53 -2.18 -1.04 5.43
CA ILE A 53 -3.39 -0.34 5.92
C ILE A 53 -4.43 -0.22 4.80
N ILE A 54 -4.01 0.19 3.59
CA ILE A 54 -4.90 0.27 2.41
C ILE A 54 -5.53 -1.10 2.14
N GLY A 55 -4.75 -2.18 2.15
CA GLY A 55 -5.27 -3.53 1.93
C GLY A 55 -6.31 -3.96 2.96
N VAL A 56 -6.06 -3.69 4.24
CA VAL A 56 -7.02 -3.97 5.33
C VAL A 56 -8.31 -3.16 5.15
N VAL A 57 -8.20 -1.87 4.85
CA VAL A 57 -9.35 -0.98 4.65
C VAL A 57 -10.17 -1.40 3.42
N LEU A 58 -9.51 -1.75 2.31
CA LEU A 58 -10.19 -2.24 1.10
C LEU A 58 -10.96 -3.54 1.36
N ASN A 59 -10.38 -4.46 2.12
CA ASN A 59 -11.08 -5.68 2.52
C ASN A 59 -12.31 -5.37 3.40
N ALA A 60 -12.15 -4.50 4.40
CA ALA A 60 -13.26 -4.10 5.28
C ALA A 60 -14.40 -3.41 4.50
N ILE A 61 -14.08 -2.50 3.58
CA ILE A 61 -15.06 -1.82 2.73
C ILE A 61 -15.78 -2.85 1.86
N TYR A 62 -15.08 -3.79 1.24
CA TYR A 62 -15.69 -4.79 0.39
C TYR A 62 -16.68 -5.67 1.16
N ASN A 63 -16.25 -6.20 2.31
CA ASN A 63 -17.10 -7.03 3.17
C ASN A 63 -18.32 -6.25 3.67
N TYR A 64 -18.15 -4.97 4.01
CA TYR A 64 -19.27 -4.11 4.42
C TYR A 64 -20.32 -3.95 3.31
N GLN A 65 -19.90 -3.80 2.06
CA GLN A 65 -20.81 -3.69 0.91
C GLN A 65 -21.58 -4.99 0.63
N GLU A 66 -20.99 -6.16 0.91
CA GLU A 66 -21.68 -7.44 0.80
C GLU A 66 -22.76 -7.60 1.87
N THR A 67 -22.53 -7.14 3.11
CA THR A 67 -23.54 -7.22 4.18
C THR A 67 -24.76 -6.31 3.97
N LYS A 68 -24.67 -5.32 3.07
CA LYS A 68 -25.75 -4.38 2.74
C LYS A 68 -26.49 -4.71 1.43
N LYS A 69 -26.09 -5.77 0.73
CA LYS A 69 -26.79 -6.30 -0.45
C LYS A 69 -27.70 -7.45 -0.07
#